data_AF-A0A973F6T6-F1
#
_entry.id   AF-A0A973F6T6-F1
#
_cell.length_a   1.000
_cell.length_b   1.000
_cell.length_c   1.000
_cell.angle_alpha   90.00
_cell.angle_beta   90.00
_cell.angle_gamma   90.00
#
_symmetry.space_group_name_H-M   'P 1'
#
loop_
_entity.id
_entity.type
_entity.pdbx_description
1 polymer ?
#
loop_
_entity_poly.entity_id
_entity_poly.type
_entity_poly.pdbx_seq_one_letter_code
_entity_poly.pdbx_strand_id
1 'polypeptide(L)' 'MEPVFNNSAAYHPGLLVELLKESYKNIPSTKDSWMDNIRGFDAQVSAHPQWIGKYVFITTFQGKPIGFVSFDPRKKPLA' A
#
# COMPACT_ATOMS: atom_id res chain seq x y z
N MET A 1 -15.66 9.75 -14.06
CA MET A 1 -14.24 9.41 -14.24
C MET A 1 -13.92 8.40 -13.18
N GLU A 2 -13.37 7.25 -13.56
CA GLU A 2 -13.16 6.13 -12.63
C GLU A 2 -11.78 6.21 -11.96
N PRO A 3 -11.60 5.60 -10.78
CA PRO A 3 -10.29 5.40 -10.19
C PRO A 3 -9.38 4.53 -11.08
N VAL A 4 -8.09 4.84 -11.08
CA VAL A 4 -7.07 4.11 -11.85
C VAL A 4 -6.04 3.49 -10.92
N PHE A 5 -5.69 2.23 -11.16
CA PHE A 5 -4.62 1.53 -10.46
C PHE A 5 -3.28 1.74 -11.15
N ASN A 6 -2.31 2.27 -10.40
CA ASN A 6 -0.94 2.45 -10.85
C ASN A 6 -0.02 1.57 -10.02
N ASN A 7 1.08 1.08 -10.60
CA ASN A 7 2.08 0.36 -9.82
C ASN A 7 2.69 1.27 -8.75
N SER A 8 2.94 0.74 -7.55
CA SER A 8 3.47 1.53 -6.43
C SER A 8 4.88 2.09 -6.68
N ALA A 9 5.67 1.48 -7.57
CA ALA A 9 7.02 1.95 -7.90
C ALA A 9 7.06 3.34 -8.56
N ALA A 10 5.92 3.86 -9.03
CA ALA A 10 5.80 5.21 -9.56
C ALA A 10 5.71 6.30 -8.47
N TYR A 11 5.69 5.92 -7.20
CA TYR A 11 5.44 6.82 -6.08
C TYR A 11 6.60 6.79 -5.06
N HIS A 12 6.65 7.81 -4.21
CA HIS A 12 7.71 7.93 -3.21
C HIS A 12 7.55 6.90 -2.08
N PRO A 13 8.67 6.45 -1.47
CA PRO A 13 8.62 5.67 -0.24
C PRO A 13 7.84 6.42 0.86
N GLY A 14 7.07 5.69 1.66
CA GLY A 14 6.25 6.27 2.74
C GLY A 14 4.80 6.57 2.34
N LEU A 15 4.47 6.56 1.05
CA LEU A 15 3.10 6.86 0.59
C LEU A 15 2.05 5.89 1.15
N LEU A 16 2.38 4.60 1.31
CA LEU A 16 1.43 3.63 1.85
C LEU A 16 1.10 3.95 3.31
N VAL A 17 2.13 4.31 4.09
CA VAL A 17 1.96 4.73 5.48
C VAL A 17 1.10 6.00 5.56
N GLU A 18 1.34 6.98 4.70
CA GLU A 18 0.56 8.22 4.65
C GLU A 18 -0.91 7.95 4.33
N LEU A 19 -1.18 7.17 3.28
CA LEU A 19 -2.52 6.79 2.85
C LEU A 19 -3.25 6.02 3.96
N LEU A 20 -2.57 5.08 4.63
CA LEU A 20 -3.18 4.30 5.71
C LEU A 20 -3.50 5.17 6.93
N LYS A 21 -2.57 6.03 7.36
CA LYS A 21 -2.82 6.99 8.45
C LYS A 21 -4.03 7.88 8.16
N GLU A 22 -4.08 8.44 6.96
CA GLU A 22 -5.19 9.28 6.52
C GLU A 22 -6.52 8.50 6.52
N SER A 23 -6.51 7.22 6.14
CA SER A 23 -7.70 6.36 6.13
C SER A 23 -8.24 6.08 7.54
N TYR A 24 -7.38 6.00 8.54
CA TYR A 24 -7.75 5.64 9.92
C TYR A 24 -7.89 6.84 10.87
N LYS A 25 -7.55 8.07 10.44
CA LYS A 25 -7.49 9.25 11.32
C LYS A 25 -8.77 9.55 12.11
N ASN A 26 -9.94 9.14 11.59
CA ASN A 26 -11.25 9.39 12.19
C ASN A 26 -11.86 8.16 12.86
N ILE A 27 -11.12 7.04 12.95
CA ILE A 27 -11.61 5.78 13.52
C ILE A 27 -11.15 5.69 14.99
N PRO A 28 -12.03 5.87 15.98
CA PRO A 28 -11.66 5.83 17.39
C PRO A 28 -11.50 4.36 17.81
N SER A 29 -10.27 3.85 17.90
CA SER A 29 -9.87 2.61 18.62
C SER A 29 -8.61 1.96 18.07
N THR A 30 -8.06 2.41 16.95
CA THR A 30 -6.77 1.91 16.48
C THR A 30 -5.67 2.42 17.39
N LYS A 31 -5.37 1.69 18.47
CA LYS A 31 -4.01 1.67 19.00
C LYS A 31 -3.10 1.40 17.80
N ASP A 32 -2.10 2.25 17.58
CA ASP A 32 -1.17 2.22 16.45
C ASP A 32 -0.30 0.94 16.38
N SER A 33 -0.77 -0.21 16.89
CA SER A 33 -0.07 -1.49 16.83
C SER A 33 0.23 -1.96 15.40
N TRP A 34 -0.49 -1.43 14.41
CA TRP A 34 -0.24 -1.68 12.99
C TRP A 34 0.81 -0.76 12.37
N MET A 35 1.20 0.34 13.05
CA MET A 35 2.07 1.38 12.47
C MET A 35 3.46 0.85 12.11
N ASP A 36 4.06 0.03 12.96
CA ASP A 36 5.38 -0.52 12.68
C ASP A 36 5.33 -1.59 11.58
N ASN A 37 4.25 -2.38 11.54
CA ASN A 37 4.02 -3.35 10.47
C ASN A 37 3.85 -2.65 9.11
N ILE A 38 3.06 -1.56 9.03
CA ILE A 38 2.89 -0.86 7.75
C ILE A 38 4.16 -0.14 7.32
N ARG A 39 4.95 0.44 8.25
CA ARG A 39 6.25 1.04 7.91
C ARG A 39 7.21 0.01 7.33
N GLY A 40 7.29 -1.16 7.94
CA GLY A 40 8.09 -2.27 7.42
C GLY A 40 7.62 -2.72 6.04
N PHE A 41 6.31 -2.87 5.86
CA PHE A 41 5.73 -3.24 4.57
C PHE A 41 6.03 -2.21 3.46
N ASP A 42 5.82 -0.91 3.73
CA ASP A 42 6.10 0.18 2.80
C ASP A 42 7.59 0.20 2.38
N ALA A 43 8.49 0.05 3.34
CA ALA A 43 9.93 -0.03 3.08
C ALA A 43 10.27 -1.21 2.14
N GLN A 44 9.66 -2.38 2.36
CA GLN A 44 9.87 -3.57 1.52
C GLN A 44 9.29 -3.39 0.11
N VAL A 45 8.10 -2.79 -0.01
CA VAL A 45 7.46 -2.45 -1.29
C VAL A 45 8.35 -1.53 -2.12
N SER A 46 8.89 -0.49 -1.49
CA SER A 46 9.74 0.50 -2.13
C SER A 46 11.12 -0.05 -2.50
N ALA A 47 11.72 -0.88 -1.65
CA ALA A 47 13.05 -1.45 -1.88
C ALA A 47 13.07 -2.57 -2.94
N HIS A 48 11.93 -3.21 -3.19
CA HIS A 48 11.84 -4.39 -4.05
C HIS A 48 10.69 -4.29 -5.07
N PRO A 49 10.75 -3.31 -6.01
CA PRO A 49 9.69 -3.05 -6.99
C PRO A 49 9.41 -4.24 -7.94
N GLN A 50 10.38 -5.12 -8.14
CA GLN A 50 10.26 -6.32 -8.98
C GLN A 50 9.73 -7.56 -8.22
N TRP A 51 9.63 -7.50 -6.89
CA TRP A 51 9.14 -8.59 -6.03
C TRP A 51 7.81 -8.21 -5.39
N ILE A 52 7.82 -7.82 -4.11
CA ILE A 52 6.63 -7.43 -3.36
C ILE A 52 5.99 -6.17 -3.94
N GLY A 53 6.79 -5.17 -4.35
CA GLY A 53 6.26 -3.92 -4.92
C GLY A 53 5.55 -4.12 -6.27
N LYS A 54 5.89 -5.19 -7.00
CA LYS A 54 5.24 -5.53 -8.28
C LYS A 54 3.74 -5.76 -8.11
N TYR A 55 3.33 -6.24 -6.95
CA TYR A 55 1.95 -6.61 -6.65
C TYR A 55 1.26 -5.64 -5.69
N VAL A 56 1.80 -4.43 -5.57
CA VAL A 56 1.17 -3.32 -4.85
C VAL A 56 0.79 -2.22 -5.84
N PHE A 57 -0.45 -1.75 -5.73
CA PHE A 57 -1.02 -0.75 -6.60
C PHE A 57 -1.54 0.43 -5.79
N ILE A 58 -1.28 1.64 -6.28
CA ILE A 58 -1.85 2.89 -5.78
C ILE A 58 -3.09 3.20 -6.61
N THR A 59 -4.22 3.34 -5.93
CA THR A 59 -5.45 3.83 -6.54
C THR A 59 -5.36 5.35 -6.62
N THR A 60 -5.61 5.90 -7.81
CA THR A 60 -5.65 7.34 -8.04
C THR A 60 -7.01 7.79 -8.54
N PHE A 61 -7.39 9.00 -8.20
CA PHE A 61 -8.55 9.69 -8.76
C PHE A 61 -8.10 11.08 -9.19
N GLN A 62 -8.31 11.41 -10.47
CA GLN A 62 -7.81 12.66 -11.07
C GLN A 62 -6.28 12.86 -10.87
N GLY A 63 -5.51 11.76 -10.95
CA GLY A 63 -4.06 11.78 -10.75
C GLY A 63 -3.60 11.88 -9.29
N LYS A 64 -4.52 12.06 -8.34
CA LYS A 64 -4.20 12.10 -6.91
C LYS A 64 -4.26 10.70 -6.29
N PRO A 65 -3.24 10.25 -5.53
CA PRO A 65 -3.34 9.04 -4.71
C PRO A 65 -4.48 9.12 -3.70
N ILE A 66 -5.32 8.10 -3.65
CA ILE A 66 -6.46 8.01 -2.71
C ILE A 66 -6.51 6.71 -1.91
N GLY A 67 -5.64 5.75 -2.22
CA GLY A 67 -5.58 4.48 -1.51
C GLY A 67 -4.57 3.53 -2.17
N PHE A 68 -4.46 2.33 -1.60
CA PHE A 68 -3.62 1.28 -2.16
C PHE A 68 -4.24 -0.09 -1.95
N VAL A 69 -3.80 -1.05 -2.76
CA VAL A 69 -4.14 -2.47 -2.63
C VAL A 69 -2.89 -3.29 -2.89
N SER A 70 -2.74 -4.40 -2.16
CA SER A 70 -1.74 -5.42 -2.42
C SER A 70 -2.42 -6.74 -2.75
N PHE A 71 -1.75 -7.54 -3.58
CA PHE A 71 -2.23 -8.85 -4.00
C PHE A 71 -1.07 -9.84 -3.97
N ASP A 72 -1.31 -11.08 -3.54
CA ASP A 72 -0.32 -12.15 -3.64
C ASP A 72 -0.76 -13.11 -4.75
N PRO A 73 -0.04 -13.18 -5.89
CA PRO A 73 -0.37 -14.08 -7.00
C PRO A 73 -0.09 -15.55 -6.70
N ARG A 74 0.63 -15.84 -5.61
CA ARG A 74 1.06 -17.21 -5.32
C ARG A 74 -0.17 -18.03 -4.96
N LYS A 75 -0.21 -19.25 -5.49
CA LYS A 75 -1.13 -20.27 -4.97
C LYS A 75 -0.76 -20.57 -3.53
N LYS A 76 -1.73 -21.05 -2.74
CA LYS A 76 -1.48 -21.59 -1.41
C LYS A 76 -0.27 -22.55 -1.49
N PRO A 77 0.67 -22.52 -0.51
CA PRO A 77 1.77 -23.47 -0.50
C PRO A 77 1.22 -24.89 -0.66
N LEU A 78 1.76 -25.65 -1.60
CA LEU A 78 1.51 -27.09 -1.65
C LEU A 78 2.27 -27.68 -0.46
N ALA A 79 1.54 -28.37 0.42
CA ALA A 79 2.09 -29.05 1.60
C ALA A 79 2.99 -30.22 1.19
#